data_AF-A0A0C2MNR7-F1
#
_entry.id   AF-A0A0C2MNR7-F1
#
_cell.length_a   1.000
_cell.length_b   1.000
_cell.length_c   1.000
_cell.angle_alpha   90.00
_cell.angle_beta   90.00
_cell.angle_gamma   90.00
#
_symmetry.space_group_name_H-M   'P 1'
#
loop_
_entity.id
_entity.type
_entity.pdbx_description
1 polymer ?
#
loop_
_entity_poly.entity_id
_entity_poly.type
_entity_poly.pdbx_seq_one_letter_code
_entity_poly.pdbx_strand_id
1 'polypeptide(L)'
;MSLDPSIIPLQDSRDFILDVSRSPLGANLAWNFIKQNWKTIQAQYNLHDSRMTNVLNIFLRQVAGAGGHLKTLNDYNDVKALMERNNIEFLKSAFIEALESIEANIFWVSKNAMELKSFLDSYKWV
;
A
#
# COMPACT_ATOMS: atom_id res chain seq x y z
N MET A 1 12.79 6.51 -2.84
CA MET A 1 11.90 6.12 -3.94
C MET A 1 11.88 7.27 -4.94
N SER A 2 12.06 7.01 -6.24
CA SER A 2 12.04 8.04 -7.28
C SER A 2 10.82 7.86 -8.17
N LEU A 3 10.18 8.97 -8.56
CA LEU A 3 9.12 9.01 -9.56
C LEU A 3 9.63 9.59 -10.89
N ASP A 4 10.93 9.91 -11.00
CA ASP A 4 11.50 10.46 -12.23
C ASP A 4 11.73 9.32 -13.25
N PRO A 5 10.98 9.31 -14.38
CA PRO A 5 11.10 8.26 -15.40
C PRO A 5 12.45 8.27 -16.12
N SER A 6 13.23 9.35 -16.03
CA SER A 6 14.60 9.40 -16.56
C SER A 6 15.63 8.70 -15.66
N ILE A 7 15.29 8.50 -14.38
CA ILE A 7 16.13 7.78 -13.40
C ILE A 7 15.68 6.32 -13.29
N ILE A 8 14.38 6.08 -13.17
CA ILE A 8 13.78 4.73 -13.05
C ILE A 8 12.50 4.68 -13.89
N PRO A 9 12.33 3.72 -14.82
CA PRO A 9 11.09 3.56 -15.58
C PRO A 9 9.85 3.47 -14.70
N LEU A 10 8.71 3.97 -15.18
CA LEU A 10 7.48 4.03 -14.39
C LEU A 10 7.05 2.66 -13.82
N GLN A 11 7.15 1.59 -14.61
CA GLN A 11 6.83 0.24 -14.13
C GLN A 11 7.74 -0.22 -12.98
N ASP A 12 9.03 0.09 -13.06
CA ASP A 12 10.05 -0.33 -12.09
C ASP A 12 9.95 0.51 -10.81
N SER A 13 9.62 1.81 -10.93
CA SER A 13 9.30 2.67 -9.79
C SER A 13 8.13 2.11 -8.99
N ARG A 14 7.08 1.63 -9.69
CA ARG A 14 5.96 0.97 -9.04
C ARG A 14 6.36 -0.31 -8.33
N ASP A 15 7.12 -1.19 -8.98
CA ASP A 15 7.56 -2.44 -8.37
C ASP A 15 8.44 -2.18 -7.14
N PHE A 16 9.33 -1.18 -7.21
CA PHE A 16 10.13 -0.78 -6.06
C PHE A 16 9.29 -0.26 -4.88
N ILE A 17 8.25 0.54 -5.14
CA ILE A 17 7.32 1.00 -4.08
C ILE A 17 6.62 -0.19 -3.42
N LEU A 18 6.18 -1.17 -4.21
CA LEU A 18 5.53 -2.39 -3.69
C LEU A 18 6.51 -3.29 -2.92
N ASP A 19 7.75 -3.39 -3.36
CA ASP A 19 8.75 -4.18 -2.65
C ASP A 19 9.14 -3.53 -1.32
N VAL A 20 9.25 -2.20 -1.29
CA VAL A 20 9.45 -1.47 -0.04
C VAL A 20 8.24 -1.65 0.89
N SER A 21 7.01 -1.62 0.37
CA SER A 21 5.81 -1.75 1.22
C SER A 21 5.68 -3.10 1.92
N ARG A 22 6.29 -4.15 1.39
CA ARG A 22 6.33 -5.49 1.99
C ARG A 22 7.27 -5.60 3.20
N SER A 23 8.21 -4.65 3.35
CA SER A 23 9.13 -4.64 4.48
C SER A 23 8.44 -4.14 5.76
N PRO A 24 8.70 -4.75 6.94
CA PRO A 24 8.14 -4.29 8.22
C PRO A 24 8.40 -2.80 8.51
N LEU A 25 9.59 -2.30 8.15
CA LEU A 25 9.93 -0.88 8.30
C LEU A 25 9.53 -0.04 7.08
N GLY A 26 9.27 -0.69 5.94
CA GLY A 26 9.00 -0.04 4.67
C GLY A 26 7.52 0.20 4.37
N ALA A 27 6.59 -0.53 5.00
CA ALA A 27 5.15 -0.36 4.79
C ALA A 27 4.68 1.08 4.97
N ASN A 28 4.95 1.67 6.14
CA ASN A 28 4.61 3.06 6.44
C ASN A 28 5.37 4.05 5.56
N LEU A 29 6.63 3.75 5.22
CA LEU A 29 7.44 4.60 4.34
C LEU A 29 6.85 4.67 2.93
N ALA A 30 6.52 3.51 2.34
CA ALA A 30 5.92 3.41 1.02
C ALA A 30 4.55 4.09 0.97
N TRP A 31 3.70 3.85 1.98
CA TRP A 31 2.39 4.49 2.06
C TRP A 31 2.47 6.01 2.19
N ASN A 32 3.34 6.51 3.07
CA ASN A 32 3.58 7.94 3.20
C ASN A 32 4.12 8.57 1.92
N PHE A 33 5.01 7.87 1.21
CA PHE A 33 5.52 8.32 -0.08
C PHE A 33 4.40 8.47 -1.12
N ILE A 34 3.50 7.49 -1.23
CA ILE A 34 2.33 7.56 -2.13
C ILE A 34 1.45 8.76 -1.77
N LYS A 35 1.10 8.94 -0.49
CA LYS A 35 0.27 10.06 -0.04
C LYS A 35 0.87 11.42 -0.35
N GLN A 36 2.16 11.59 -0.07
CA GLN A 36 2.88 12.85 -0.28
C GLN A 36 3.02 13.20 -1.76
N ASN A 37 3.15 12.19 -2.61
CA ASN A 37 3.33 12.36 -4.06
C ASN A 37 2.05 12.07 -4.86
N TRP A 38 0.90 12.03 -4.20
CA TRP A 38 -0.36 11.58 -4.80
C TRP A 38 -0.69 12.27 -6.11
N LYS A 39 -0.56 13.61 -6.17
CA LYS A 39 -0.83 14.39 -7.39
C LYS A 39 0.14 14.04 -8.53
N THR A 40 1.41 13.84 -8.22
CA THR A 40 2.44 13.44 -9.20
C THR A 40 2.13 12.06 -9.76
N ILE A 41 1.82 11.10 -8.89
CA ILE A 41 1.46 9.73 -9.26
C ILE A 41 0.18 9.74 -10.12
N GLN A 42 -0.84 10.48 -9.71
CA GLN A 42 -2.08 10.67 -10.46
C GLN A 42 -1.84 11.27 -11.85
N ALA A 43 -0.96 12.27 -11.97
CA ALA A 43 -0.60 12.86 -13.26
C ALA A 43 0.17 11.89 -14.16
N GLN A 44 1.10 11.10 -13.60
CA GLN A 44 1.87 10.10 -14.35
C GLN A 44 1.02 8.99 -14.92
N TYR A 45 -0.02 8.59 -14.19
CA TYR A 45 -0.98 7.61 -14.67
C TYR A 45 -2.06 8.21 -15.59
N ASN A 46 -1.94 9.49 -15.96
CA ASN A 46 -2.73 10.19 -16.97
C ASN A 46 -4.22 9.84 -16.91
N LEU A 47 -4.83 9.97 -15.71
CA LEU A 47 -6.21 9.52 -15.42
C LEU A 47 -7.29 10.19 -16.28
N HIS A 48 -6.92 11.12 -17.17
CA HIS A 48 -7.78 11.77 -18.14
C HIS A 48 -7.86 11.02 -19.48
N ASP A 49 -6.98 10.06 -19.77
CA ASP A 49 -7.04 9.22 -20.97
C ASP A 49 -7.37 7.76 -20.61
N SER A 50 -8.65 7.43 -20.72
CA SER A 50 -9.22 6.11 -20.40
C SER A 50 -8.76 4.97 -21.32
N ARG A 51 -7.95 5.25 -22.35
CA ARG A 51 -7.45 4.24 -23.31
C ARG A 51 -6.24 3.46 -22.81
N MET A 52 -5.63 3.83 -21.69
CA MET A 52 -4.47 3.14 -21.13
C MET A 52 -4.84 2.18 -19.98
N THR A 53 -5.56 1.09 -20.28
CA THR A 53 -5.98 0.09 -19.29
C THR A 53 -4.81 -0.46 -18.43
N ASN A 54 -3.62 -0.60 -19.01
CA ASN A 54 -2.43 -1.06 -18.28
C ASN A 54 -2.00 -0.09 -17.17
N VAL A 55 -2.19 1.22 -17.37
CA VAL A 55 -1.76 2.29 -16.46
C VAL A 55 -2.70 2.38 -15.25
N LEU A 56 -4.00 2.17 -15.46
CA LEU A 56 -5.00 2.08 -14.38
C LEU A 56 -4.75 0.87 -13.47
N ASN A 57 -4.45 -0.29 -14.05
CA ASN A 57 -4.14 -1.51 -13.30
C ASN A 57 -2.89 -1.36 -12.42
N ILE A 58 -1.89 -0.59 -12.87
CA ILE A 58 -0.68 -0.31 -12.10
C ILE A 58 -1.00 0.52 -10.86
N PHE A 59 -1.83 1.57 -11.01
CA PHE A 59 -2.16 2.44 -9.88
C PHE A 59 -3.05 1.74 -8.85
N LEU A 60 -4.00 0.92 -9.30
CA LEU A 60 -4.81 0.07 -8.42
C LEU A 60 -3.95 -0.84 -7.55
N ARG A 61 -3.01 -1.55 -8.17
CA ARG A 61 -2.08 -2.44 -7.47
C ARG A 61 -1.21 -1.69 -6.47
N GLN A 62 -0.80 -0.47 -6.80
CA GLN A 62 0.02 0.35 -5.92
C GLN A 62 -0.76 0.77 -4.65
N VAL A 63 -2.02 1.19 -4.78
CA VAL A 63 -2.88 1.54 -3.64
C VAL A 63 -3.18 0.31 -2.78
N ALA A 64 -3.71 -0.76 -3.40
CA ALA A 64 -4.07 -1.99 -2.69
C ALA A 64 -2.86 -2.63 -2.01
N GLY A 65 -1.75 -2.78 -2.74
CA GLY A 65 -0.54 -3.43 -2.24
C GLY A 65 0.19 -2.64 -1.18
N ALA A 66 0.33 -1.31 -1.32
CA ALA A 66 0.99 -0.52 -0.29
C ALA A 66 0.12 -0.35 0.98
N GLY A 67 -1.18 -0.10 0.80
CA GLY A 67 -2.11 0.03 1.92
C GLY A 67 -2.34 -1.28 2.66
N GLY A 68 -2.47 -2.41 1.95
CA GLY A 68 -2.80 -3.71 2.53
C GLY A 68 -1.71 -4.32 3.42
N HIS A 69 -0.51 -3.76 3.45
CA HIS A 69 0.56 -4.19 4.36
C HIS A 69 0.57 -3.44 5.70
N LEU A 70 -0.27 -2.41 5.85
CA LEU A 70 -0.40 -1.63 7.09
C LEU A 70 -1.19 -2.42 8.15
N LYS A 71 -1.00 -2.08 9.43
CA LYS A 71 -1.41 -2.97 10.54
C LYS A 71 -1.97 -2.26 11.76
N THR A 72 -2.21 -0.94 11.69
CA THR A 72 -2.71 -0.17 12.82
C THR A 72 -4.01 0.55 12.49
N LEU A 73 -4.80 0.88 13.52
CA LEU A 73 -6.04 1.64 13.35
C LEU A 73 -5.77 3.05 12.78
N ASN A 74 -4.62 3.65 13.11
CA ASN A 74 -4.21 4.93 12.54
C ASN A 74 -4.01 4.81 11.03
N ASP A 75 -3.38 3.72 10.57
CA ASP A 75 -3.18 3.45 9.15
C ASP A 75 -4.52 3.27 8.43
N TYR A 76 -5.45 2.53 9.05
CA TYR A 76 -6.81 2.36 8.51
C TYR A 76 -7.51 3.70 8.29
N ASN A 77 -7.52 4.55 9.33
CA ASN A 77 -8.17 5.86 9.27
C ASN A 77 -7.52 6.76 8.22
N ASP A 78 -6.21 6.68 8.08
CA ASP A 78 -5.45 7.46 7.10
C ASP A 78 -5.69 6.99 5.65
N VAL A 79 -5.80 5.68 5.40
CA VAL A 79 -6.22 5.12 4.10
C VAL A 79 -7.64 5.54 3.76
N LYS A 80 -8.57 5.43 4.72
CA LYS A 80 -9.96 5.84 4.55
C LYS A 80 -10.08 7.33 4.24
N ALA A 81 -9.34 8.18 4.96
CA ALA A 81 -9.30 9.61 4.70
C ALA A 81 -8.76 9.93 3.30
N LEU A 82 -7.75 9.19 2.82
CA LEU A 82 -7.23 9.36 1.46
C LEU A 82 -8.26 8.97 0.39
N MET A 83 -9.00 7.88 0.60
CA MET A 83 -10.09 7.43 -0.27
C MET A 83 -11.18 8.50 -0.37
N GLU A 84 -11.69 8.97 0.77
CA GLU A 84 -12.75 9.98 0.86
C GLU A 84 -12.32 11.31 0.25
N ARG A 85 -11.08 11.75 0.49
CA ARG A 85 -10.54 13.01 -0.03
C ARG A 85 -10.44 13.05 -1.54
N ASN A 86 -10.07 11.93 -2.17
CA ASN A 86 -9.82 11.90 -3.62
C ASN A 86 -11.04 11.41 -4.41
N ASN A 87 -11.89 10.56 -3.82
CA ASN A 87 -13.15 10.06 -4.37
C ASN A 87 -13.08 9.67 -5.87
N ILE A 88 -12.04 8.90 -6.23
CA ILE A 88 -11.79 8.48 -7.60
C ILE A 88 -12.44 7.10 -7.81
N GLU A 89 -13.52 7.04 -8.60
CA GLU A 89 -14.38 5.85 -8.72
C GLU A 89 -13.59 4.57 -9.07
N PHE A 90 -12.67 4.64 -10.04
CA PHE A 90 -11.94 3.43 -10.43
C PHE A 90 -11.02 2.90 -9.32
N LEU A 91 -10.50 3.75 -8.41
CA LEU A 91 -9.63 3.34 -7.30
C LEU A 91 -10.39 2.80 -6.10
N LYS A 92 -11.72 2.95 -6.07
CA LYS A 92 -12.55 2.61 -4.92
C LYS A 92 -12.38 1.16 -4.49
N SER A 93 -12.31 0.23 -5.43
CA SER A 93 -12.06 -1.19 -5.14
C SER A 93 -10.70 -1.43 -4.48
N ALA A 94 -9.63 -0.80 -4.98
CA ALA A 94 -8.29 -0.93 -4.40
C ALA A 94 -8.20 -0.34 -2.98
N PHE A 95 -8.92 0.75 -2.70
CA PHE A 95 -9.01 1.30 -1.35
C PHE A 95 -9.77 0.37 -0.41
N ILE A 96 -10.90 -0.20 -0.85
CA ILE A 96 -11.67 -1.17 -0.06
C ILE A 96 -10.81 -2.40 0.25
N GLU A 97 -10.12 -2.96 -0.75
CA GLU A 97 -9.21 -4.10 -0.57
C GLU A 97 -8.10 -3.80 0.45
N ALA A 98 -7.50 -2.59 0.38
CA ALA A 98 -6.51 -2.16 1.36
C ALA A 98 -7.09 -2.07 2.78
N LEU A 99 -8.28 -1.49 2.94
CA LEU A 99 -8.94 -1.36 4.24
C LEU A 99 -9.29 -2.72 4.86
N GLU A 100 -9.85 -3.64 4.06
CA GLU A 100 -10.15 -5.02 4.47
C GLU A 100 -8.87 -5.76 4.91
N SER A 101 -7.78 -5.58 4.15
CA SER A 101 -6.47 -6.16 4.49
C SER A 101 -5.93 -5.60 5.81
N ILE A 102 -6.09 -4.30 6.06
CA ILE A 102 -5.66 -3.67 7.32
C ILE A 102 -6.48 -4.19 8.50
N GLU A 103 -7.80 -4.31 8.36
CA GLU A 103 -8.67 -4.90 9.39
C GLU A 103 -8.24 -6.33 9.71
N ALA A 104 -8.00 -7.16 8.69
CA ALA A 104 -7.51 -8.52 8.84
C ALA A 104 -6.14 -8.55 9.55
N ASN A 105 -5.21 -7.65 9.19
CA ASN A 105 -3.90 -7.55 9.83
C ASN A 105 -4.01 -7.17 11.31
N ILE A 106 -4.82 -6.16 11.65
CA ILE A 106 -5.08 -5.73 13.03
C ILE A 106 -5.64 -6.91 13.84
N PHE A 107 -6.66 -7.57 13.29
CA PHE A 107 -7.28 -8.73 13.94
C PHE A 107 -6.25 -9.83 14.18
N TRP A 108 -5.50 -10.21 13.14
CA TRP A 108 -4.50 -11.26 13.22
C TRP A 108 -3.43 -10.96 14.28
N VAL A 109 -2.88 -9.74 14.30
CA VAL A 109 -1.90 -9.32 15.30
C VAL A 109 -2.50 -9.38 16.71
N SER A 110 -3.73 -8.88 16.89
CA SER A 110 -4.38 -8.87 18.21
C SER A 110 -4.62 -10.27 18.78
N LYS A 111 -4.85 -11.27 17.92
CA LYS A 111 -5.17 -12.64 18.31
C LYS A 111 -3.93 -13.53 18.46
N ASN A 112 -2.94 -13.36 17.58
CA ASN A 112 -1.88 -14.35 17.42
C ASN A 112 -0.51 -13.87 17.91
N ALA A 113 -0.27 -12.56 18.10
CA ALA A 113 1.08 -12.06 18.37
C ALA A 113 1.69 -12.58 19.69
N MET A 114 0.89 -12.68 20.76
CA MET A 114 1.38 -13.18 22.06
C MET A 114 1.68 -14.68 22.04
N GLU A 115 0.85 -15.47 21.37
CA GLU A 115 1.05 -16.91 21.22
C GLU A 115 2.28 -17.19 20.36
N LEU A 116 2.41 -16.50 19.22
CA LEU A 116 3.58 -16.60 18.36
C LEU A 116 4.87 -16.23 19.10
N LYS A 117 4.85 -15.14 19.89
CA LYS A 117 5.98 -14.76 20.73
C LYS A 117 6.37 -15.87 21.70
N SER A 118 5.39 -16.41 22.43
CA SER A 118 5.62 -17.49 23.40
C SER A 118 6.20 -18.75 22.72
N PHE A 119 5.69 -19.10 21.54
CA PHE A 119 6.20 -20.21 20.74
C PHE A 119 7.67 -19.99 20.37
N LEU A 120 8.01 -18.84 19.78
CA LEU A 120 9.37 -18.51 19.36
C LEU A 120 10.34 -18.45 20.55
N ASP A 121 9.91 -17.91 21.69
CA ASP A 121 10.72 -17.83 22.91
C ASP A 121 11.02 -19.24 23.49
N SER A 122 10.10 -20.21 23.30
CA SER A 122 10.29 -21.61 23.71
C SER A 122 11.04 -22.47 22.70
N TYR A 123 11.20 -21.98 21.46
CA TYR A 123 11.78 -22.75 20.37
C TYR A 123 13.30 -22.82 20.51
N LYS A 124 13.83 -24.05 20.62
CA LYS A 124 15.28 -24.29 20.59
C LYS A 124 15.73 -24.45 19.15
N TRP A 125 16.50 -23.49 18.65
CA TRP A 125 17.19 -23.59 17.38
C TRP A 125 18.22 -24.73 17.49
N VAL A 126 17.96 -25.84 16.79
CA VAL A 126 18.88 -26.98 16.66
C VAL A 126 19.97 -26.63 15.66
#